data_AF-A0A0J6TAX6-F1
#
_entry.id   AF-A0A0J6TAX6-F1
#
_cell.length_a   1.000
_cell.length_b   1.000
_cell.length_c   1.000
_cell.angle_alpha   90.00
_cell.angle_beta   90.00
_cell.angle_gamma   90.00
#
_symmetry.space_group_name_H-M   'P 1'
#
loop_
_entity.id
_entity.type
_entity.pdbx_description
1 polymer ?
#
loop_
_entity_poly.entity_id
_entity_poly.type
_entity_poly.pdbx_seq_one_letter_code
_entity_poly.pdbx_strand_id
1 'polypeptide(L)' 'MRCDGCAESIRSAARAVPGVRQARSSAWRRRVTVRFEPSRVGPVEIRAALASSGFETVEVRT' A
#
# COMPACT_ATOMS: atom_id res chain seq x y z
N MET A 1 -19.53 1.67 -11.01
CA MET A 1 -18.51 0.63 -10.78
C MET A 1 -17.33 1.26 -10.05
N ARG A 2 -17.22 1.03 -8.74
CA ARG A 2 -16.16 1.62 -7.90
C ARG A 2 -15.09 0.53 -7.78
N CYS A 3 -13.87 0.80 -8.23
CA CYS A 3 -12.83 -0.19 -8.50
C CYS A 3 -12.48 -1.08 -7.30
N ASP A 4 -13.23 -2.15 -7.10
CA ASP A 4 -12.92 -3.21 -6.14
C ASP A 4 -11.58 -3.86 -6.49
N GLY A 5 -11.33 -4.05 -7.79
CA GLY A 5 -10.05 -4.55 -8.31
C GLY A 5 -8.85 -3.67 -7.98
N CYS A 6 -9.00 -2.33 -7.90
CA CYS A 6 -7.88 -1.47 -7.49
C CYS A 6 -7.49 -1.73 -6.04
N ALA A 7 -8.46 -1.88 -5.13
CA ALA A 7 -8.20 -2.12 -3.72
C ALA A 7 -7.47 -3.45 -3.49
N GLU A 8 -7.74 -4.46 -4.31
CA GLU A 8 -7.01 -5.72 -4.28
C GLU A 8 -5.60 -5.60 -4.85
N SER A 9 -5.43 -4.99 -6.03
CA SER A 9 -4.12 -4.80 -6.66
C SER A 9 -3.12 -4.12 -5.74
N ILE A 10 -3.52 -3.06 -5.04
CA ILE A 10 -2.59 -2.37 -4.14
C ILE A 10 -2.29 -3.14 -2.85
N ARG A 11 -3.23 -3.93 -2.34
CA ARG A 11 -2.96 -4.80 -1.19
C ARG A 11 -1.95 -5.89 -1.56
N SER A 12 -2.08 -6.45 -2.76
CA SER A 12 -1.13 -7.43 -3.29
C SER A 12 0.25 -6.81 -3.52
N ALA A 13 0.32 -5.65 -4.15
CA ALA A 13 1.58 -4.92 -4.33
C ALA A 13 2.24 -4.55 -2.99
N ALA A 14 1.47 -4.10 -2.00
CA ALA A 14 1.99 -3.79 -0.67
C ALA A 14 2.54 -5.04 0.04
N ARG A 15 1.84 -6.17 -0.06
CA ARG A 15 2.29 -7.45 0.52
C ARG A 15 3.52 -8.03 -0.19
N ALA A 16 3.76 -7.68 -1.45
CA ALA A 16 4.95 -8.09 -2.17
C ALA A 16 6.22 -7.37 -1.67
N VAL A 17 6.08 -6.23 -0.98
CA VAL A 17 7.22 -5.50 -0.42
C VAL A 17 7.75 -6.21 0.83
N PRO A 18 9.02 -6.65 0.83
CA PRO A 18 9.62 -7.28 2.00
C PRO A 18 9.67 -6.29 3.18
N GLY A 19 9.12 -6.71 4.32
CA GLY A 19 9.00 -5.86 5.51
C GLY A 19 7.60 -5.27 5.74
N VAL A 20 6.67 -5.39 4.77
CA VAL A 20 5.26 -5.06 5.02
C VAL A 20 4.61 -6.17 5.84
N ARG A 21 4.00 -5.78 6.97
CA ARG A 21 3.28 -6.69 7.88
C ARG A 21 1.78 -6.68 7.63
N GLN A 22 1.22 -5.53 7.22
CA GLN A 22 -0.20 -5.38 6.98
C GLN A 22 -0.49 -4.32 5.92
N ALA A 23 -1.52 -4.53 5.10
CA ALA A 23 -1.98 -3.56 4.13
C ALA A 23 -3.52 -3.48 4.14
N ARG A 24 -4.07 -2.28 4.28
CA ARG A 24 -5.51 -2.01 4.27
C ARG A 24 -5.84 -0.90 3.28
N SER A 25 -6.66 -1.20 2.29
CA SER A 25 -7.14 -0.24 1.31
C SER A 25 -8.52 0.28 1.69
N SER A 26 -8.71 1.59 1.59
CA SER A 26 -10.00 2.26 1.72
C SER A 26 -10.43 2.78 0.36
N ALA A 27 -11.29 2.02 -0.35
CA ALA A 27 -11.81 2.40 -1.67
C ALA A 27 -12.58 3.73 -1.63
N TRP A 28 -13.27 4.01 -0.51
CA TRP A 28 -14.03 5.25 -0.34
C TRP A 28 -13.16 6.51 -0.34
N ARG A 29 -11.93 6.40 0.19
CA ARG A 29 -10.98 7.52 0.30
C ARG A 29 -9.80 7.43 -0.68
N ARG A 30 -9.82 6.45 -1.60
CA ARG A 30 -8.69 6.09 -2.51
C ARG A 30 -7.34 6.05 -1.79
N ARG A 31 -7.34 5.56 -0.56
CA ARG A 31 -6.16 5.58 0.32
C ARG A 31 -5.81 4.19 0.79
N VAL A 32 -4.52 3.88 0.86
CA VAL A 32 -4.03 2.62 1.45
C VAL A 32 -3.23 2.91 2.70
N THR A 33 -3.47 2.16 3.76
CA THR A 33 -2.70 2.17 5.00
C THR A 33 -1.82 0.93 5.04
N VAL A 34 -0.51 1.12 5.11
CA VAL A 34 0.47 0.03 5.16
C VAL A 34 1.19 0.06 6.50
N ARG A 35 1.20 -1.07 7.19
CA ARG A 35 2.05 -1.35 8.35
C ARG A 35 3.28 -2.11 7.92
N PHE A 36 4.43 -1.64 8.33
CA PHE A 36 5.72 -2.17 7.91
C PHE A 36 6.72 -2.12 9.05
N GLU A 37 7.79 -2.88 8.92
CA GLU A 37 8.89 -2.89 9.88
C GLU A 37 9.97 -1.89 9.42
N PRO A 38 10.18 -0.77 10.14
CA PRO A 38 11.13 0.27 9.74
C PRO A 38 12.58 -0.23 9.72
N SER A 39 12.88 -1.34 10.39
CA SER A 39 14.19 -2.00 10.34
C SER A 39 14.46 -2.75 9.03
N ARG A 40 13.44 -3.02 8.20
CA ARG A 40 13.58 -3.73 6.92
C ARG A 40 13.26 -2.88 5.70
N VAL A 41 12.30 -1.97 5.82
CA VAL A 41 11.82 -1.17 4.69
C VAL A 41 11.38 0.21 5.16
N GLY A 42 11.59 1.22 4.32
CA GLY A 42 11.20 2.59 4.61
C GLY A 42 9.87 3.00 3.95
N PRO A 43 9.27 4.11 4.40
CA PRO A 43 8.05 4.65 3.78
C PRO A 43 8.25 5.06 2.31
N VAL A 44 9.46 5.49 1.94
CA VAL A 44 9.82 5.86 0.56
C VAL A 44 9.80 4.64 -0.35
N GLU A 45 10.45 3.56 0.06
CA GLU A 45 10.50 2.28 -0.68
C GLU A 45 9.09 1.71 -0.89
N ILE A 46 8.25 1.74 0.15
CA ILE A 46 6.86 1.29 0.06
C ILE A 46 6.08 2.15 -0.95
N ARG A 47 6.23 3.48 -0.89
CA ARG A 47 5.59 4.37 -1.86
C ARG A 47 6.06 4.12 -3.28
N ALA A 48 7.36 3.90 -3.49
CA ALA A 48 7.92 3.60 -4.80
C ALA A 48 7.36 2.29 -5.38
N ALA A 49 7.32 1.23 -4.57
CA ALA A 49 6.74 -0.06 -4.96
C ALA A 49 5.24 0.05 -5.29
N LEU A 50 4.53 0.91 -4.56
CA LEU A 50 3.08 1.12 -4.75
C LEU A 50 2.73 2.17 -5.81
N ALA A 51 3.69 2.98 -6.27
CA ALA A 51 3.46 4.02 -7.28
C ALA A 51 2.92 3.43 -8.60
N SER A 52 3.34 2.21 -8.94
CA SER A 52 2.87 1.49 -10.13
C SER A 52 1.43 0.96 -10.00
N SER A 53 0.87 0.94 -8.79
CA SER A 53 -0.48 0.41 -8.51
C SER A 53 -1.61 1.39 -8.82
N GLY A 54 -1.30 2.64 -9.22
CA GLY A 54 -2.30 3.65 -9.60
C GLY A 54 -3.07 4.29 -8.43
N PHE A 55 -2.59 4.15 -7.18
CA PHE A 55 -3.15 4.88 -6.04
C PHE A 55 -2.36 6.16 -5.77
N GLU A 56 -3.08 7.27 -5.70
CA GLU A 56 -2.50 8.59 -5.47
C GLU A 56 -2.06 8.81 -4.01
N THR A 57 -2.63 8.07 -3.05
CA THR A 57 -2.32 8.25 -1.62
C THR A 57 -2.02 6.94 -0.89
N VAL A 58 -0.77 6.83 -0.45
CA VAL A 58 -0.27 5.76 0.42
C VAL A 58 0.06 6.36 1.78
N GLU A 59 -0.71 6.01 2.80
CA GLU A 59 -0.38 6.29 4.18
C GLU A 59 0.43 5.15 4.78
N VAL A 60 1.59 5.49 5.29
CA VAL A 60 2.57 4.52 5.79
C VAL A 60 2.68 4.72 7.29
N ARG A 61 2.38 3.67 8.07
CA ARG A 61 2.36 3.71 9.55
C ARG A 61 3.29 2.62 10.10
N THR A 62 4.13 2.99 11.05
CA THR A 62 4.93 2.06 11.87
C THR A 62 4.06 1.37 12.91
#